data_AF-A0A221I0C1-F1
#
_entry.id   AF-A0A221I0C1-F1
#
_cell.length_a   1.000
_cell.length_b   1.000
_cell.length_c   1.000
_cell.angle_alpha   90.00
_cell.angle_beta   90.00
_cell.angle_gamma   90.00
#
_symmetry.space_group_name_H-M   'P 1'
#
loop_
_entity.id
_entity.type
_entity.pdbx_description
1 polymer ?
#
loop_
_entity_poly.entity_id
_entity_poly.type
_entity_poly.pdbx_seq_one_letter_code
_entity_poly.pdbx_strand_id
1 'polypeptide(L)'
;FSFSLDGHRLTELLRLLAASRQRFPDTQGRRSRHHVTATRLHRFLQVTYRMNSAYWSVAPIIRIVAAGSASRASRDLVIPLWLPLDTRASPAYETLYCLQLAFGWTVSETTVLVDGSLIALMLQVAAELAVLNDRLAATAADIGEGVPGTTRVQVSPASPSSLVVGERCGSSITTMSRSRYPPDEMYQQLVDNIKHHQMIIRCVSLLQKLLSRATSVLLFCNTVSICFQIMATAVLLQEDVEVIQTVKMLMSSTLYAYQVALFCLLGQKIINESDRLPRSAFSCGWPEADTHCWRLLVALCRRSSRALSLKVCGLYTLSRETLLQILNVSYSLFNFMYQTDKSAASRH
;
A
#
# COMPACT_ATOMS: atom_id res chain seq x y z
N PHE A 1 17.67 -10.86 6.81
CA PHE A 1 17.43 -12.29 7.11
C PHE A 1 15.97 -12.75 6.93
N SER A 2 14.95 -12.05 7.42
CA SER A 2 13.54 -12.53 7.32
C SER A 2 13.00 -12.70 5.88
N PHE A 3 13.45 -11.90 4.91
CA PHE A 3 12.94 -11.97 3.52
C PHE A 3 13.53 -13.15 2.72
N SER A 4 14.75 -13.58 3.03
CA SER A 4 15.42 -14.69 2.35
C SER A 4 14.84 -16.05 2.73
N LEU A 5 14.32 -16.20 3.96
CA LEU A 5 13.75 -17.46 4.45
C LEU A 5 12.44 -17.87 3.76
N ASP A 6 11.74 -16.93 3.11
CA ASP A 6 10.45 -17.16 2.45
C ASP A 6 10.49 -17.07 0.92
N GLY A 7 11.69 -17.22 0.33
CA GLY A 7 11.87 -17.14 -1.12
C GLY A 7 10.86 -17.97 -1.90
N HIS A 8 10.53 -19.19 -1.45
CA HIS A 8 9.53 -20.03 -2.08
C HIS A 8 8.14 -19.37 -2.20
N ARG A 9 7.66 -18.73 -1.14
CA ARG A 9 6.33 -18.08 -1.11
C ARG A 9 6.29 -16.85 -2.00
N LEU A 10 7.39 -16.09 -2.02
CA LEU A 10 7.55 -14.95 -2.91
C LEU A 10 7.56 -15.40 -4.37
N THR A 11 8.35 -16.43 -4.70
CA THR A 11 8.40 -16.99 -6.05
C THR A 11 7.04 -17.56 -6.47
N GLU A 12 6.34 -18.25 -5.57
CA GLU A 12 4.97 -18.72 -5.82
C GLU A 12 4.03 -17.55 -6.11
N LEU A 13 4.03 -16.50 -5.28
CA LEU A 13 3.21 -15.31 -5.50
C LEU A 13 3.51 -14.65 -6.84
N LEU A 14 4.78 -14.47 -7.18
CA LEU A 14 5.21 -13.90 -8.46
C LEU A 14 4.80 -14.76 -9.65
N ARG A 15 4.90 -16.09 -9.54
CA ARG A 15 4.43 -17.02 -10.58
C ARG A 15 2.92 -16.92 -10.76
N LEU A 16 2.14 -16.85 -9.69
CA LEU A 16 0.68 -16.69 -9.77
C LEU A 16 0.29 -15.34 -10.39
N LEU A 17 0.98 -14.25 -10.04
CA LEU A 17 0.76 -12.94 -10.64
C LEU A 17 1.15 -12.92 -12.13
N ALA A 18 2.25 -13.56 -12.51
CA ALA A 18 2.66 -13.70 -13.91
C ALA A 18 1.66 -14.53 -14.72
N ALA A 19 1.17 -15.64 -14.16
CA ALA A 19 0.15 -16.48 -14.78
C ALA A 19 -1.18 -15.72 -14.93
N SER A 20 -1.57 -14.93 -13.93
CA SER A 20 -2.75 -14.04 -14.00
C SER A 20 -2.62 -13.02 -15.13
N ARG A 21 -1.42 -12.45 -15.33
CA ARG A 21 -1.14 -11.51 -16.42
C ARG A 21 -1.26 -12.11 -17.81
N GLN A 22 -0.79 -13.33 -18.00
CA GLN A 22 -0.89 -14.04 -19.28
C GLN A 22 -2.33 -14.48 -19.58
N ARG A 23 -3.06 -14.91 -18.55
CA ARG A 23 -4.38 -15.52 -18.71
C ARG A 23 -5.52 -14.51 -18.83
N PHE A 24 -5.36 -13.32 -18.25
CA PHE A 24 -6.41 -12.31 -18.21
C PHE A 24 -5.88 -10.98 -18.77
N PRO A 25 -6.32 -10.55 -19.97
CA PRO A 25 -5.87 -9.31 -20.58
C PRO A 25 -6.41 -8.08 -19.82
N ASP A 26 -5.64 -7.00 -19.84
CA ASP A 26 -5.98 -5.72 -19.23
C ASP A 26 -6.46 -4.75 -20.31
N THR A 27 -7.77 -4.48 -20.35
CA THR A 27 -8.40 -3.63 -21.37
C THR A 27 -8.26 -2.14 -21.09
N GLN A 28 -8.11 -1.74 -19.83
CA GLN A 28 -8.08 -0.32 -19.41
C GLN A 28 -6.67 0.18 -19.03
N GLY A 29 -5.65 -0.67 -19.15
CA GLY A 29 -4.26 -0.33 -18.79
C GLY A 29 -4.05 -0.12 -17.29
N ARG A 30 -4.88 -0.74 -16.44
CA ARG A 30 -4.77 -0.62 -14.98
C ARG A 30 -3.43 -1.14 -14.47
N ARG A 31 -2.91 -2.23 -15.05
CA ARG A 31 -1.61 -2.82 -14.68
C ARG A 31 -0.45 -1.87 -15.00
N SER A 32 -0.47 -1.21 -16.16
CA SER A 32 0.55 -0.24 -16.55
C SER A 32 0.58 0.96 -15.59
N ARG A 33 -0.59 1.54 -15.29
CA ARG A 33 -0.71 2.65 -14.34
C ARG A 33 -0.17 2.29 -12.96
N HIS A 34 -0.56 1.14 -12.41
CA HIS A 34 -0.09 0.68 -11.10
C HIS A 34 1.41 0.37 -11.10
N HIS A 35 1.96 -0.15 -12.19
CA HIS A 35 3.40 -0.37 -12.32
C HIS A 35 4.18 0.94 -12.34
N VAL A 36 3.70 1.95 -13.10
CA VAL A 36 4.29 3.29 -13.11
C VAL A 36 4.22 3.94 -11.73
N THR A 37 3.08 3.84 -11.05
CA THR A 37 2.93 4.34 -9.67
C THR A 37 3.90 3.63 -8.71
N ALA A 38 4.05 2.30 -8.81
CA ALA A 38 5.00 1.54 -7.99
C ALA A 38 6.43 2.02 -8.22
N THR A 39 6.85 2.20 -9.47
CA THR A 39 8.19 2.69 -9.81
C THR A 39 8.43 4.12 -9.32
N ARG A 40 7.43 5.00 -9.43
CA ARG A 40 7.50 6.37 -8.90
C ARG A 40 7.64 6.38 -7.39
N LEU A 41 6.81 5.61 -6.68
CA LEU A 41 6.88 5.49 -5.22
C LEU A 41 8.21 4.88 -4.76
N HIS A 42 8.69 3.83 -5.45
CA HIS A 42 9.98 3.23 -5.14
C HIS A 42 11.15 4.21 -5.32
N ARG A 43 11.18 4.94 -6.44
CA ARG A 43 12.20 5.98 -6.68
C ARG A 43 12.12 7.10 -5.64
N PHE A 44 10.92 7.56 -5.32
CA PHE A 44 10.69 8.57 -4.29
C PHE A 44 11.24 8.10 -2.93
N LEU A 45 10.86 6.89 -2.49
CA LEU A 45 11.36 6.30 -1.25
C LEU A 45 12.88 6.17 -1.26
N GLN A 46 13.47 5.71 -2.36
CA GLN A 46 14.92 5.55 -2.49
C GLN A 46 15.65 6.89 -2.38
N VAL A 47 15.15 7.95 -3.01
CA VAL A 47 15.74 9.29 -2.89
C VAL A 47 15.65 9.80 -1.46
N THR A 48 14.46 9.74 -0.83
CA THR A 48 14.27 10.25 0.54
C THR A 48 15.13 9.49 1.56
N TYR A 49 15.20 8.16 1.47
CA TYR A 49 16.05 7.35 2.35
C TYR A 49 17.54 7.62 2.14
N ARG A 50 17.99 7.82 0.90
CA ARG A 50 19.38 8.17 0.59
C ARG A 50 19.76 9.55 1.11
N MET A 51 18.89 10.55 0.94
CA MET A 51 19.09 11.88 1.52
C MET A 51 19.19 11.80 3.05
N ASN A 52 18.29 11.06 3.70
CA ASN A 52 18.34 10.86 5.14
C ASN A 52 19.64 10.14 5.57
N SER A 53 20.01 9.06 4.89
CA SER A 53 21.23 8.28 5.23
C SER A 53 22.50 9.10 5.03
N ALA A 54 22.59 9.88 3.95
CA ALA A 54 23.70 10.79 3.70
C ALA A 54 23.79 11.89 4.77
N TYR A 55 22.65 12.41 5.22
CA TYR A 55 22.62 13.38 6.30
C TYR A 55 23.11 12.78 7.63
N TRP A 56 22.73 11.54 7.92
CA TRP A 56 23.18 10.80 9.11
C TRP A 56 24.70 10.56 9.13
N SER A 57 25.31 10.31 7.99
CA SER A 57 26.75 10.05 7.88
C SER A 57 27.59 11.33 7.84
N VAL A 58 27.09 12.43 7.28
CA VAL A 58 27.83 13.70 7.18
C VAL A 58 27.77 14.51 8.48
N ALA A 59 26.67 14.45 9.24
CA ALA A 59 26.52 15.20 10.50
C ALA A 59 27.69 15.06 11.51
N PRO A 60 28.19 13.85 11.84
CA PRO A 60 29.34 13.72 12.74
C PRO A 60 30.64 14.28 12.14
N ILE A 61 30.83 14.22 10.82
CA ILE A 61 32.00 14.79 10.14
C ILE A 61 31.99 16.32 10.25
N ILE A 62 30.84 16.95 10.03
CA ILE A 62 30.68 18.40 10.18
C ILE A 62 31.05 18.83 11.60
N ARG A 63 30.60 18.07 12.62
CA ARG A 63 30.95 18.35 14.03
C ARG A 63 32.46 18.25 14.29
N ILE A 64 33.11 17.21 13.77
CA ILE A 64 34.57 17.03 13.91
C ILE A 64 35.33 18.16 13.20
N VAL A 65 34.91 18.56 12.00
CA VAL A 65 35.55 19.65 11.24
C VAL A 65 35.30 21.01 11.91
N ALA A 66 34.09 21.28 12.39
CA ALA A 66 33.72 22.51 13.08
C ALA A 66 34.43 22.67 14.44
N ALA A 67 34.71 21.56 15.14
CA ALA A 67 35.46 21.56 16.40
C ALA A 67 36.98 21.83 16.23
N GLY A 68 37.49 21.86 15.00
CA GLY A 68 38.90 22.13 14.69
C GLY A 68 39.88 21.01 15.10
N SER A 69 41.11 21.07 14.60
CA SER A 69 42.19 20.08 14.82
C SER A 69 42.68 19.96 16.28
N ALA A 70 42.14 20.75 17.21
CA ALA A 70 42.65 20.91 18.57
C ALA A 70 42.07 19.91 19.59
N SER A 71 40.96 19.22 19.32
CA SER A 71 40.39 18.25 20.28
C SER A 71 40.52 16.79 19.81
N ARG A 72 41.60 16.12 20.20
CA ARG A 72 41.69 14.63 20.15
C ARG A 72 40.57 13.93 20.94
N ALA A 73 39.81 14.69 21.75
CA ALA A 73 38.73 14.23 22.61
C ALA A 73 37.39 13.96 21.90
N SER A 74 37.20 14.41 20.66
CA SER A 74 35.88 14.39 19.96
C SER A 74 35.81 13.39 18.79
N ARG A 75 36.57 12.28 18.87
CA ARG A 75 36.46 11.15 17.93
C ARG A 75 35.43 10.14 18.43
N ASP A 76 34.15 10.47 18.26
CA ASP A 76 33.05 9.56 18.57
C ASP A 76 32.67 8.75 17.32
N LEU A 77 32.61 7.42 17.46
CA LEU A 77 32.15 6.53 16.40
C LEU A 77 30.64 6.74 16.17
N VAL A 78 30.17 6.47 14.94
CA VAL A 78 28.75 6.58 14.57
C VAL A 78 27.89 5.69 15.46
N ILE A 79 28.43 4.53 15.84
CA ILE A 79 27.84 3.62 16.83
C ILE A 79 28.90 3.37 17.92
N PRO A 80 28.61 3.67 19.20
CA PRO A 80 29.55 3.42 20.29
C PRO A 80 29.65 1.91 20.52
N LEU A 81 30.69 1.28 19.97
CA LEU A 81 30.98 -0.13 20.15
C LEU A 81 32.27 -0.28 20.95
N TRP A 82 32.21 -1.02 22.06
CA TRP A 82 33.41 -1.36 22.83
C TRP A 82 34.18 -2.46 22.07
N LEU A 83 35.41 -2.13 21.66
CA LEU A 83 36.35 -3.04 21.01
C LEU A 83 37.64 -3.07 21.83
N PRO A 84 38.32 -4.22 21.95
CA PRO A 84 39.57 -4.36 22.71
C PRO A 84 40.80 -3.67 22.06
N LEU A 85 40.57 -2.86 21.02
CA LEU A 85 41.59 -2.11 20.28
C LEU A 85 41.47 -0.63 20.61
N ASP A 86 42.57 0.12 20.54
CA ASP A 86 42.56 1.58 20.66
C ASP A 86 41.80 2.22 19.49
N THR A 87 40.48 2.34 19.62
CA THR A 87 39.54 2.84 18.61
C THR A 87 39.74 4.32 18.27
N ARG A 88 40.50 5.06 19.09
CA ARG A 88 40.80 6.49 18.90
C ARG A 88 42.12 6.76 18.17
N ALA A 89 42.98 5.74 18.02
CA ALA A 89 44.26 5.84 17.31
C ALA A 89 44.08 5.74 15.78
N SER A 90 44.85 6.52 15.02
CA SER A 90 44.94 6.35 13.55
C SER A 90 45.92 5.21 13.25
N PRO A 91 45.63 4.28 12.31
CA PRO A 91 44.53 4.25 11.33
C PRO A 91 43.28 3.44 11.75
N ALA A 92 43.25 2.87 12.95
CA ALA A 92 42.15 2.02 13.42
C ALA A 92 40.79 2.77 13.47
N TYR A 93 40.80 4.04 13.88
CA TYR A 93 39.60 4.89 13.87
C TYR A 93 39.02 5.06 12.46
N GLU A 94 39.86 5.42 11.49
CA GLU A 94 39.44 5.73 10.11
C GLU A 94 38.88 4.48 9.42
N THR A 95 39.54 3.33 9.63
CA THR A 95 39.09 2.04 9.09
C THR A 95 37.75 1.58 9.70
N LEU A 96 37.58 1.68 11.02
CA LEU A 96 36.33 1.34 11.71
C LEU A 96 35.19 2.28 11.31
N TYR A 97 35.47 3.59 11.19
CA TYR A 97 34.48 4.58 10.78
C TYR A 97 33.98 4.31 9.35
N CYS A 98 34.89 4.09 8.39
CA CYS A 98 34.55 3.71 7.02
C CYS A 98 33.75 2.40 6.96
N LEU A 99 34.13 1.41 7.77
CA LEU A 99 33.41 0.14 7.86
C LEU A 99 31.99 0.32 8.40
N GLN A 100 31.81 1.13 9.45
CA GLN A 100 30.49 1.44 10.00
C GLN A 100 29.61 2.17 8.99
N LEU A 101 30.17 3.12 8.24
CA LEU A 101 29.45 3.81 7.16
C LEU A 101 29.03 2.86 6.04
N ALA A 102 29.94 1.98 5.60
CA ALA A 102 29.64 0.99 4.57
C ALA A 102 28.53 0.03 5.05
N PHE A 103 28.63 -0.49 6.27
CA PHE A 103 27.61 -1.36 6.84
C PHE A 103 26.26 -0.64 6.96
N GLY A 104 26.23 0.57 7.53
CA GLY A 104 25.02 1.37 7.65
C GLY A 104 24.36 1.65 6.30
N TRP A 105 25.15 1.97 5.28
CA TRP A 105 24.66 2.18 3.91
C TRP A 105 24.03 0.91 3.33
N THR A 106 24.71 -0.23 3.47
CA THR A 106 24.20 -1.52 2.96
C THR A 106 22.90 -1.93 3.66
N VAL A 107 22.81 -1.76 4.98
CA VAL A 107 21.59 -2.04 5.74
C VAL A 107 20.45 -1.12 5.31
N SER A 108 20.72 0.18 5.13
CA SER A 108 19.73 1.15 4.66
C SER A 108 19.19 0.79 3.28
N GLU A 109 20.07 0.51 2.31
CA GLU A 109 19.66 0.14 0.95
C GLU A 109 18.87 -1.18 0.95
N THR A 110 19.26 -2.17 1.75
CA THR A 110 18.52 -3.44 1.83
C THR A 110 17.10 -3.24 2.39
N THR A 111 16.92 -2.34 3.36
CA THR A 111 15.61 -2.03 3.93
C THR A 111 14.70 -1.39 2.88
N VAL A 112 15.20 -0.39 2.15
CA VAL A 112 14.45 0.31 1.09
C VAL A 112 14.03 -0.66 -0.02
N LEU A 113 14.91 -1.59 -0.40
CA LEU A 113 14.61 -2.59 -1.42
C LEU A 113 13.50 -3.54 -0.95
N VAL A 114 13.54 -4.00 0.30
CA VAL A 114 12.50 -4.85 0.88
C VAL A 114 11.16 -4.12 0.89
N ASP A 115 11.11 -2.89 1.39
CA ASP A 115 9.87 -2.11 1.42
C ASP A 115 9.32 -1.82 0.03
N GLY A 116 10.19 -1.44 -0.90
CA GLY A 116 9.85 -1.23 -2.30
C GLY A 116 9.23 -2.48 -2.93
N SER A 117 9.80 -3.66 -2.64
CA SER A 117 9.26 -4.93 -3.14
C SER A 117 7.88 -5.24 -2.56
N LEU A 118 7.66 -5.01 -1.26
CA LEU A 118 6.36 -5.24 -0.62
C LEU A 118 5.29 -4.27 -1.14
N ILE A 119 5.62 -2.99 -1.29
CA ILE A 119 4.75 -1.97 -1.88
C ILE A 119 4.38 -2.35 -3.32
N ALA A 120 5.35 -2.80 -4.11
CA ALA A 120 5.10 -3.26 -5.48
C ALA A 120 4.14 -4.46 -5.51
N LEU A 121 4.32 -5.44 -4.62
CA LEU A 121 3.42 -6.61 -4.53
C LEU A 121 1.99 -6.20 -4.14
N MET A 122 1.83 -5.31 -3.16
CA MET A 122 0.51 -4.80 -2.78
C MET A 122 -0.17 -4.06 -3.94
N LEU A 123 0.57 -3.22 -4.68
CA LEU A 123 0.05 -2.52 -5.85
C LEU A 123 -0.32 -3.47 -7.00
N GLN A 124 0.44 -4.54 -7.20
CA GLN A 124 0.13 -5.56 -8.20
C GLN A 124 -1.15 -6.32 -7.84
N VAL A 125 -1.33 -6.73 -6.59
CA VAL A 125 -2.56 -7.37 -6.13
C VAL A 125 -3.77 -6.42 -6.24
N ALA A 126 -3.60 -5.15 -5.88
CA ALA A 126 -4.63 -4.13 -6.08
C ALA A 126 -4.98 -3.95 -7.56
N ALA A 127 -3.99 -4.01 -8.45
CA ALA A 127 -4.22 -3.94 -9.90
C ALA A 127 -5.01 -5.16 -10.42
N GLU A 128 -4.72 -6.38 -9.94
CA GLU A 128 -5.47 -7.58 -10.33
C GLU A 128 -6.94 -7.52 -9.88
N LEU A 129 -7.21 -7.02 -8.65
CA LEU A 129 -8.58 -6.76 -8.19
C LEU A 129 -9.29 -5.74 -9.07
N ALA A 130 -8.59 -4.67 -9.44
CA ALA A 130 -9.11 -3.62 -10.28
C ALA A 130 -9.42 -4.10 -11.72
N VAL A 131 -8.57 -4.96 -12.30
CA VAL A 131 -8.82 -5.60 -13.59
C VAL A 131 -10.03 -6.54 -13.51
N LEU A 132 -10.17 -7.31 -12.42
CA LEU A 132 -11.34 -8.16 -12.23
C LEU A 132 -12.64 -7.33 -12.14
N ASN A 133 -12.61 -6.19 -11.42
CA ASN A 133 -13.73 -5.24 -11.36
C ASN A 133 -14.13 -4.75 -12.76
N ASP A 134 -13.15 -4.40 -13.61
CA ASP A 134 -13.42 -3.95 -14.97
C ASP A 134 -13.97 -5.04 -15.85
N ARG A 135 -13.46 -6.27 -15.73
CA ARG A 135 -13.96 -7.41 -16.52
C ARG A 135 -15.39 -7.77 -16.15
N LEU A 136 -15.73 -7.75 -14.85
CA LEU A 136 -17.11 -7.94 -14.39
C LEU A 136 -18.05 -6.81 -14.86
N ALA A 137 -17.55 -5.58 -14.91
CA ALA A 137 -18.31 -4.45 -15.45
C ALA A 137 -18.44 -4.50 -16.99
N ALA A 138 -17.41 -4.96 -17.72
CA ALA A 138 -17.46 -5.11 -19.17
C ALA A 138 -18.47 -6.19 -19.59
N THR A 139 -18.56 -7.29 -18.85
CA THR A 139 -19.61 -8.30 -19.04
C THR A 139 -21.03 -7.74 -18.88
N ALA A 140 -21.20 -6.55 -18.29
CA ALA A 140 -22.47 -5.82 -18.30
C ALA A 140 -22.72 -5.05 -19.59
N ALA A 141 -21.69 -4.35 -20.08
CA ALA A 141 -21.80 -3.40 -21.18
C ALA A 141 -22.05 -4.11 -22.52
N ASP A 142 -21.37 -5.24 -22.76
CA ASP A 142 -21.55 -6.04 -23.99
C ASP A 142 -22.99 -6.55 -24.16
N ILE A 143 -23.72 -6.73 -23.05
CA ILE A 143 -25.12 -7.17 -23.06
C ILE A 143 -26.05 -5.98 -23.36
N GLY A 144 -25.75 -4.79 -22.85
CA GLY A 144 -26.56 -3.58 -23.04
C GLY A 144 -26.53 -3.01 -24.47
N GLU A 145 -25.41 -3.14 -25.20
CA GLU A 145 -25.33 -2.67 -26.60
C GLU A 145 -25.97 -3.64 -27.61
N GLY A 146 -26.29 -4.88 -27.20
CA GLY A 146 -27.01 -5.85 -28.02
C GLY A 146 -28.52 -5.57 -28.19
N VAL A 147 -29.06 -4.57 -27.49
CA VAL A 147 -30.47 -4.16 -27.55
C VAL A 147 -30.60 -2.94 -28.48
N PRO A 148 -31.07 -3.08 -29.73
CA PRO A 148 -31.48 -1.94 -30.53
C PRO A 148 -32.81 -1.44 -29.96
N GLY A 149 -32.74 -0.56 -28.97
CA GLY A 149 -33.95 0.00 -28.37
C GLY A 149 -33.81 0.39 -26.92
N THR A 150 -32.90 1.29 -26.60
CA THR A 150 -33.18 2.25 -25.53
C THR A 150 -32.83 3.61 -26.07
N THR A 151 -33.80 4.21 -26.76
CA THR A 151 -33.80 5.64 -27.05
C THR A 151 -33.43 6.35 -25.75
N ARG A 152 -32.24 6.93 -25.72
CA ARG A 152 -31.91 7.99 -24.75
C ARG A 152 -33.05 8.99 -24.88
N VAL A 153 -33.98 8.97 -23.92
CA VAL A 153 -34.87 10.11 -23.73
C VAL A 153 -33.96 11.24 -23.29
N GLN A 154 -33.55 12.03 -24.26
CA GLN A 154 -32.93 13.32 -24.07
C GLN A 154 -34.05 14.20 -23.50
N VAL A 155 -34.17 14.25 -22.16
CA VAL A 155 -35.07 15.19 -21.50
C VAL A 155 -34.44 16.58 -21.69
N SER A 156 -34.81 17.24 -22.78
CA SER A 156 -34.65 18.67 -22.95
C SER A 156 -35.83 19.37 -22.25
N PRO A 157 -35.62 20.39 -21.42
CA PRO A 157 -36.69 21.00 -20.65
C PRO A 157 -37.47 22.00 -21.52
N ALA A 158 -38.73 21.70 -21.83
CA ALA A 158 -39.66 22.69 -22.37
C ALA A 158 -41.09 22.43 -21.87
N SER A 159 -41.55 23.38 -21.06
CA SER A 159 -42.90 23.95 -20.84
C SER A 159 -44.18 23.14 -21.15
N PRO A 160 -45.23 23.23 -20.30
CA PRO A 160 -46.45 22.44 -20.45
C PRO A 160 -47.49 23.14 -21.34
N SER A 161 -48.17 22.42 -22.24
CA SER A 161 -49.50 22.76 -22.78
C SER A 161 -50.18 21.59 -23.51
N SER A 162 -51.37 21.23 -23.01
CA SER A 162 -52.60 20.74 -23.68
C SER A 162 -52.61 19.51 -24.62
N LEU A 163 -53.39 18.50 -24.19
CA LEU A 163 -54.52 17.83 -24.86
C LEU A 163 -54.41 17.54 -26.38
N VAL A 164 -54.46 16.26 -26.77
CA VAL A 164 -55.45 15.68 -27.72
C VAL A 164 -55.54 14.16 -27.52
N VAL A 165 -56.77 13.66 -27.43
CA VAL A 165 -57.20 12.26 -27.46
C VAL A 165 -57.28 11.77 -28.92
N GLY A 166 -56.80 10.55 -29.21
CA GLY A 166 -56.93 9.92 -30.52
C GLY A 166 -56.79 8.40 -30.45
N GLU A 167 -57.69 7.70 -31.12
CA GLU A 167 -58.06 6.28 -31.00
C GLU A 167 -57.10 5.24 -31.60
N ARG A 168 -57.10 4.06 -30.95
CA ARG A 168 -57.27 2.68 -31.48
C ARG A 168 -56.38 2.19 -32.63
N CYS A 169 -55.56 1.17 -32.40
CA CYS A 169 -55.69 -0.18 -33.00
C CYS A 169 -54.61 -1.13 -32.46
N GLY A 170 -54.99 -2.38 -32.20
CA GLY A 170 -54.12 -3.40 -31.64
C GLY A 170 -53.20 -4.07 -32.66
N SER A 171 -52.09 -4.59 -32.17
CA SER A 171 -51.44 -5.78 -32.72
C SER A 171 -50.27 -6.20 -31.83
N SER A 172 -50.34 -7.44 -31.35
CA SER A 172 -49.22 -8.30 -30.96
C SER A 172 -48.34 -7.85 -29.80
N ILE A 173 -48.66 -8.37 -28.61
CA ILE A 173 -47.66 -8.71 -27.60
C ILE A 173 -46.80 -9.82 -28.22
N THR A 174 -45.76 -9.43 -28.97
CA THR A 174 -44.65 -10.32 -29.30
C THR A 174 -43.73 -10.35 -28.10
N THR A 175 -44.12 -11.14 -27.11
CA THR A 175 -43.18 -11.76 -26.18
C THR A 175 -42.09 -12.47 -26.99
N MET A 176 -40.87 -12.49 -26.45
CA MET A 176 -39.65 -13.18 -26.92
C MET A 176 -38.66 -12.28 -27.67
N SER A 177 -38.08 -11.30 -26.97
CA SER A 177 -36.69 -10.92 -27.23
C SER A 177 -35.82 -12.10 -26.79
N ARG A 178 -35.57 -13.03 -27.71
CA ARG A 178 -34.65 -14.15 -27.53
C ARG A 178 -33.23 -13.58 -27.51
N SER A 179 -32.58 -13.69 -26.36
CA SER A 179 -31.16 -13.35 -26.15
C SER A 179 -30.33 -13.73 -27.37
N ARG A 180 -29.66 -12.73 -27.98
CA ARG A 180 -28.74 -12.89 -29.11
C ARG A 180 -27.32 -13.21 -28.62
N TYR A 181 -27.17 -13.83 -27.46
CA TYR A 181 -25.90 -14.39 -27.02
C TYR A 181 -26.03 -15.91 -26.92
N PRO A 182 -25.09 -16.70 -27.48
CA PRO A 182 -25.04 -18.11 -27.15
C PRO A 182 -24.83 -18.21 -25.63
N PRO A 183 -25.70 -18.91 -24.89
CA PRO A 183 -25.64 -18.98 -23.42
C PRO A 183 -24.28 -19.45 -22.89
N ASP A 184 -23.52 -20.15 -23.74
CA ASP A 184 -22.18 -20.66 -23.45
C ASP A 184 -21.11 -19.56 -23.30
N GLU A 185 -21.18 -18.43 -24.01
CA GLU A 185 -20.12 -17.40 -23.96
C GLU A 185 -20.14 -16.60 -22.65
N MET A 186 -21.31 -16.14 -22.21
CA MET A 186 -21.46 -15.44 -20.94
C MET A 186 -21.10 -16.37 -19.76
N TYR A 187 -21.52 -17.63 -19.85
CA TYR A 187 -21.16 -18.65 -18.88
C TYR A 187 -19.64 -18.84 -18.78
N GLN A 188 -18.95 -18.97 -19.92
CA GLN A 188 -17.49 -19.10 -19.96
C GLN A 188 -16.78 -17.88 -19.39
N GLN A 189 -17.22 -16.66 -19.73
CA GLN A 189 -16.65 -15.43 -19.19
C GLN A 189 -16.81 -15.34 -17.66
N LEU A 190 -17.98 -15.71 -17.12
CA LEU A 190 -18.23 -15.72 -15.68
C LEU A 190 -17.37 -16.76 -14.96
N VAL A 191 -17.23 -17.97 -15.54
CA VAL A 191 -16.35 -19.02 -15.02
C VAL A 191 -14.90 -18.55 -14.97
N ASP A 192 -14.43 -17.84 -16.00
CA ASP A 192 -13.07 -17.33 -16.03
C ASP A 192 -12.84 -16.15 -15.06
N ASN A 193 -13.84 -15.30 -14.85
CA ASN A 193 -13.83 -14.28 -13.79
C ASN A 193 -13.78 -14.92 -12.40
N ILE A 194 -14.48 -16.03 -12.17
CA ILE A 194 -14.42 -16.77 -10.90
C ILE A 194 -13.05 -17.39 -10.69
N LYS A 195 -12.45 -18.01 -11.72
CA LYS A 195 -11.07 -18.52 -11.65
C LYS A 195 -10.08 -17.40 -11.34
N HIS A 196 -10.26 -16.22 -11.93
CA HIS A 196 -9.44 -15.03 -11.65
C HIS A 196 -9.60 -14.59 -10.19
N HIS A 197 -10.83 -14.52 -9.68
CA HIS A 197 -11.11 -14.18 -8.29
C HIS A 197 -10.48 -15.16 -7.30
N GLN A 198 -10.59 -16.48 -7.55
CA GLN A 198 -9.95 -17.51 -6.73
C GLN A 198 -8.42 -17.39 -6.72
N MET A 199 -7.82 -17.09 -7.87
CA MET A 199 -6.40 -16.82 -7.98
C MET A 199 -5.99 -15.61 -7.13
N ILE A 200 -6.77 -14.52 -7.20
CA ILE A 200 -6.51 -13.30 -6.42
C ILE A 200 -6.62 -13.58 -4.92
N ILE A 201 -7.62 -14.34 -4.46
CA ILE A 201 -7.73 -14.74 -3.05
C ILE A 201 -6.46 -15.48 -2.60
N ARG A 202 -5.95 -16.40 -3.43
CA ARG A 202 -4.70 -17.11 -3.14
C ARG A 202 -3.52 -16.14 -3.07
N CYS A 203 -3.39 -15.21 -4.04
CA CYS A 203 -2.35 -14.18 -4.04
C CYS A 203 -2.41 -13.31 -2.77
N VAL A 204 -3.60 -12.84 -2.37
CA VAL A 204 -3.79 -12.05 -1.14
C VAL A 204 -3.39 -12.86 0.09
N SER A 205 -3.73 -14.15 0.15
CA SER A 205 -3.37 -15.00 1.29
C SER A 205 -1.85 -15.22 1.42
N LEU A 206 -1.14 -15.34 0.30
CA LEU A 206 0.32 -15.43 0.27
C LEU A 206 0.97 -14.09 0.62
N LEU A 207 0.45 -13.01 0.05
CA LEU A 207 0.87 -11.64 0.35
C LEU A 207 0.70 -11.33 1.84
N GLN A 208 -0.42 -11.69 2.46
CA GLN A 208 -0.65 -11.49 3.89
C GLN A 208 0.39 -12.25 4.73
N LYS A 209 0.76 -13.48 4.35
CA LYS A 209 1.78 -14.26 5.08
C LYS A 209 3.16 -13.62 4.98
N LEU A 210 3.53 -13.11 3.80
CA LEU A 210 4.79 -12.40 3.58
C LEU A 210 4.81 -11.08 4.34
N LEU A 211 3.73 -10.31 4.24
CA LEU A 211 3.58 -9.01 4.87
C LEU A 211 3.52 -9.13 6.39
N SER A 212 2.81 -10.11 6.94
CA SER A 212 2.73 -10.30 8.40
C SER A 212 4.11 -10.52 9.03
N ARG A 213 5.03 -11.22 8.35
CA ARG A 213 6.40 -11.42 8.86
C ARG A 213 7.25 -10.18 8.66
N ALA A 214 7.35 -9.70 7.42
CA ALA A 214 8.20 -8.56 7.09
C ALA A 214 7.76 -7.28 7.85
N THR A 215 6.46 -7.00 7.87
CA THR A 215 5.89 -5.84 8.56
C THR A 215 5.93 -5.97 10.08
N SER A 216 5.92 -7.18 10.66
CA SER A 216 6.08 -7.31 12.12
C SER A 216 7.44 -6.82 12.60
N VAL A 217 8.51 -7.25 11.93
CA VAL A 217 9.88 -6.81 12.23
C VAL A 217 10.01 -5.32 11.93
N LEU A 218 9.49 -4.86 10.79
CA LEU A 218 9.59 -3.47 10.37
C LEU A 218 8.86 -2.52 11.33
N LEU A 219 7.60 -2.82 11.69
CA LEU A 219 6.84 -1.98 12.62
C LEU A 219 7.48 -1.98 14.00
N PHE A 220 7.96 -3.12 14.48
CA PHE A 220 8.67 -3.17 15.76
C PHE A 220 9.93 -2.29 15.74
N CYS A 221 10.77 -2.42 14.72
CA CYS A 221 11.97 -1.59 14.56
C CYS A 221 11.63 -0.09 14.42
N ASN A 222 10.58 0.25 13.66
CA ASN A 222 10.14 1.64 13.49
C ASN A 222 9.58 2.21 14.80
N THR A 223 8.79 1.45 15.55
CA THR A 223 8.27 1.87 16.86
C THR A 223 9.41 2.15 17.82
N VAL A 224 10.37 1.22 17.94
CA VAL A 224 11.57 1.42 18.78
C VAL A 224 12.36 2.66 18.32
N SER A 225 12.55 2.84 17.02
CA SER A 225 13.24 4.02 16.47
C SER A 225 12.52 5.32 16.77
N ILE A 226 11.19 5.36 16.66
CA ILE A 226 10.37 6.51 17.01
C ILE A 226 10.47 6.80 18.52
N CYS A 227 10.42 5.78 19.37
CA CYS A 227 10.59 5.95 20.82
C CYS A 227 11.95 6.57 21.16
N PHE A 228 13.04 6.06 20.57
CA PHE A 228 14.37 6.66 20.73
C PHE A 228 14.44 8.09 20.20
N GLN A 229 13.77 8.37 19.08
CA GLN A 229 13.69 9.72 18.54
C GLN A 229 12.93 10.69 19.43
N ILE A 230 11.80 10.27 20.00
CA ILE A 230 11.01 11.09 20.91
C ILE A 230 11.83 11.41 22.17
N MET A 231 12.45 10.40 22.79
CA MET A 231 13.32 10.60 23.96
C MET A 231 14.48 11.55 23.66
N ALA A 232 15.19 11.34 22.56
CA ALA A 232 16.29 12.21 22.18
C ALA A 232 15.82 13.62 21.81
N THR A 233 14.66 13.79 21.16
CA THR A 233 14.08 15.12 20.88
C THR A 233 13.70 15.86 22.16
N ALA A 234 13.19 15.14 23.17
CA ALA A 234 12.76 15.72 24.43
C ALA A 234 13.95 16.26 25.24
N VAL A 235 15.06 15.51 25.30
CA VAL A 235 16.34 15.97 25.87
C VAL A 235 16.89 17.17 25.11
N LEU A 236 16.85 17.15 23.77
CA LEU A 236 17.42 18.20 22.93
C LEU A 236 16.65 19.53 22.95
N LEU A 237 15.40 19.55 23.41
CA LEU A 237 14.60 20.78 23.47
C LEU A 237 14.99 21.66 24.68
N GLN A 238 15.76 21.13 25.63
CA GLN A 238 16.14 21.81 26.87
C GLN A 238 17.53 22.47 26.83
N GLU A 239 18.41 22.02 25.94
CA GLU A 239 19.73 22.61 25.73
C GLU A 239 19.70 23.57 24.53
N ASP A 240 20.49 24.66 24.53
CA ASP A 240 20.69 25.54 23.37
C ASP A 240 21.40 24.77 22.23
N VAL A 241 20.64 23.94 21.52
CA VAL A 241 21.16 22.93 20.59
C VAL A 241 21.41 23.48 19.19
N GLU A 242 22.46 22.94 18.55
CA GLU A 242 22.77 23.08 17.13
C GLU A 242 21.59 22.65 16.23
N VAL A 243 21.10 23.57 15.39
CA VAL A 243 20.01 23.38 14.39
C VAL A 243 20.15 22.06 13.60
N ILE A 244 21.39 21.62 13.34
CA ILE A 244 21.73 20.38 12.63
C ILE A 244 21.11 19.15 13.33
N GLN A 245 21.16 19.04 14.66
CA GLN A 245 20.66 17.86 15.36
C GLN A 245 19.12 17.82 15.38
N THR A 246 18.46 18.97 15.53
CA THR A 246 17.00 19.05 15.50
C THR A 246 16.44 18.70 14.12
N VAL A 247 17.05 19.21 13.05
CA VAL A 247 16.67 18.88 11.66
C VAL A 247 16.85 17.39 11.37
N LYS A 248 17.94 16.78 11.89
CA LYS A 248 18.20 15.33 11.79
C LYS A 248 17.03 14.48 12.29
N MET A 249 16.56 14.82 13.48
CA MET A 249 15.53 14.06 14.19
C MET A 249 14.18 14.22 13.51
N LEU A 250 13.83 15.45 13.10
CA LEU A 250 12.58 15.76 12.42
C LEU A 250 12.46 15.09 11.03
N MET A 251 13.54 15.13 10.24
CA MET A 251 13.57 14.45 8.93
C MET A 251 13.37 12.94 9.08
N SER A 252 14.06 12.35 10.06
CA SER A 252 14.01 10.90 10.28
C SER A 252 12.64 10.44 10.79
N SER A 253 12.00 11.19 11.70
CA SER A 253 10.67 10.85 12.22
C SER A 253 9.58 10.96 11.14
N THR A 254 9.66 11.99 10.30
CA THR A 254 8.75 12.17 9.16
C THR A 254 8.85 11.01 8.16
N LEU A 255 10.06 10.51 7.92
CA LEU A 255 10.30 9.37 7.03
C LEU A 255 9.63 8.08 7.53
N TYR A 256 9.79 7.75 8.81
CA TYR A 256 9.15 6.57 9.41
C TYR A 256 7.63 6.68 9.42
N ALA A 257 7.09 7.87 9.73
CA ALA A 257 5.65 8.13 9.67
C ALA A 257 5.09 7.94 8.25
N TYR A 258 5.78 8.46 7.24
CA TYR A 258 5.39 8.30 5.84
C TYR A 258 5.36 6.84 5.39
N GLN A 259 6.36 6.05 5.81
CA GLN A 259 6.43 4.62 5.50
C GLN A 259 5.22 3.87 6.07
N VAL A 260 4.89 4.06 7.35
CA VAL A 260 3.70 3.44 7.97
C VAL A 260 2.42 3.87 7.26
N ALA A 261 2.29 5.17 6.94
CA ALA A 261 1.15 5.69 6.19
C ALA A 261 0.98 5.02 4.83
N LEU A 262 2.06 4.82 4.07
CA LEU A 262 2.01 4.14 2.77
C LEU A 262 1.47 2.71 2.88
N PHE A 263 1.94 1.91 3.85
CA PHE A 263 1.45 0.54 4.03
C PHE A 263 -0.05 0.50 4.36
N CYS A 264 -0.51 1.37 5.27
CA CYS A 264 -1.92 1.46 5.64
C CYS A 264 -2.81 1.93 4.48
N LEU A 265 -2.36 2.92 3.69
CA LEU A 265 -3.11 3.43 2.54
C LEU A 265 -3.22 2.39 1.41
N LEU A 266 -2.15 1.63 1.16
CA LEU A 266 -2.17 0.56 0.17
C LEU A 266 -3.03 -0.64 0.63
N GLY A 267 -3.00 -0.96 1.93
CA GLY A 267 -3.92 -1.92 2.53
C GLY A 267 -5.38 -1.49 2.34
N GLN A 268 -5.70 -0.22 2.62
CA GLN A 268 -7.03 0.34 2.39
C GLN A 268 -7.45 0.28 0.92
N LYS A 269 -6.52 0.54 -0.01
CA LYS A 269 -6.79 0.44 -1.45
C LYS A 269 -7.23 -0.96 -1.85
N ILE A 270 -6.58 -2.00 -1.33
CA ILE A 270 -6.95 -3.40 -1.57
C ILE A 270 -8.35 -3.68 -1.00
N ILE A 271 -8.64 -3.21 0.21
CA ILE A 271 -9.96 -3.34 0.84
C ILE A 271 -11.03 -2.70 -0.04
N ASN A 272 -10.82 -1.45 -0.49
CA ASN A 272 -11.78 -0.71 -1.31
C ASN A 272 -12.03 -1.38 -2.67
N GLU A 273 -10.99 -1.86 -3.35
CA GLU A 273 -11.16 -2.58 -4.62
C GLU A 273 -11.88 -3.92 -4.42
N SER A 274 -11.64 -4.60 -3.29
CA SER A 274 -12.33 -5.85 -2.98
C SER A 274 -13.81 -5.65 -2.62
N ASP A 275 -14.16 -4.56 -1.93
CA ASP A 275 -15.54 -4.22 -1.56
C ASP A 275 -16.36 -3.75 -2.78
N ARG A 276 -15.68 -3.26 -3.81
CA ARG A 276 -16.30 -2.89 -5.09
C ARG A 276 -16.71 -4.10 -5.94
N LEU A 277 -16.05 -5.25 -5.78
CA LEU A 277 -16.33 -6.48 -6.54
C LEU A 277 -17.80 -6.88 -6.60
N PRO A 278 -18.55 -6.97 -5.48
CA PRO A 278 -19.97 -7.32 -5.53
C PRO A 278 -20.77 -6.30 -6.33
N ARG A 279 -20.48 -4.99 -6.22
CA ARG A 279 -21.20 -3.96 -7.00
C ARG A 279 -20.94 -4.10 -8.50
N SER A 280 -19.69 -4.36 -8.88
CA SER A 280 -19.32 -4.64 -10.27
C SER A 280 -19.91 -5.96 -10.79
N ALA A 281 -20.05 -6.98 -9.92
CA ALA A 281 -20.73 -8.21 -10.26
C ALA A 281 -22.24 -7.98 -10.45
N PHE A 282 -22.90 -7.20 -9.59
CA PHE A 282 -24.33 -6.87 -9.73
C PHE A 282 -24.65 -6.04 -10.98
N SER A 283 -23.69 -5.26 -11.48
CA SER A 283 -23.89 -4.54 -12.73
C SER A 283 -23.93 -5.44 -13.97
N CYS A 284 -23.52 -6.72 -13.90
CA CYS A 284 -23.62 -7.63 -15.06
C CYS A 284 -25.06 -7.76 -15.56
N GLY A 285 -25.27 -8.10 -16.84
CA GLY A 285 -26.60 -8.30 -17.45
C GLY A 285 -27.32 -9.55 -16.95
N TRP A 286 -27.36 -9.76 -15.63
CA TRP A 286 -27.98 -10.89 -14.96
C TRP A 286 -29.48 -11.07 -15.17
N PRO A 287 -30.31 -10.04 -15.46
CA PRO A 287 -31.75 -10.25 -15.66
C PRO A 287 -32.06 -11.16 -16.85
N GLU A 288 -31.15 -11.22 -17.83
CA GLU A 288 -31.29 -12.04 -19.05
C GLU A 288 -30.48 -13.35 -18.97
N ALA A 289 -29.91 -13.67 -17.81
CA ALA A 289 -28.98 -14.79 -17.65
C ALA A 289 -29.65 -16.10 -17.21
N ASP A 290 -29.06 -17.22 -17.65
CA ASP A 290 -29.49 -18.56 -17.28
C ASP A 290 -29.40 -18.83 -15.77
N THR A 291 -30.23 -19.76 -15.27
CA THR A 291 -30.27 -20.16 -13.85
C THR A 291 -28.93 -20.70 -13.34
N HIS A 292 -28.07 -21.19 -14.24
CA HIS A 292 -26.71 -21.63 -13.89
C HIS A 292 -25.76 -20.44 -13.68
N CYS A 293 -25.81 -19.44 -14.57
CA CYS A 293 -25.07 -18.18 -14.43
C CYS A 293 -25.49 -17.41 -13.16
N TRP A 294 -26.79 -17.40 -12.86
CA TRP A 294 -27.31 -16.81 -11.63
C TRP A 294 -26.70 -17.45 -10.37
N ARG A 295 -26.65 -18.79 -10.30
CA ARG A 295 -26.05 -19.51 -9.17
C ARG A 295 -24.57 -19.16 -8.98
N LEU A 296 -23.81 -19.06 -10.07
CA LEU A 296 -22.41 -18.67 -10.03
C LEU A 296 -22.21 -17.22 -9.58
N LEU A 297 -23.05 -16.31 -10.07
CA LEU A 297 -23.00 -14.91 -9.69
C LEU A 297 -23.31 -14.71 -8.21
N VAL A 298 -24.35 -15.36 -7.70
CA VAL A 298 -24.71 -15.32 -6.26
C VAL A 298 -23.57 -15.90 -5.42
N ALA A 299 -22.96 -17.00 -5.85
CA ALA A 299 -21.80 -17.57 -5.16
C ALA A 299 -20.61 -16.59 -5.14
N LEU A 300 -20.33 -15.93 -6.26
CA LEU A 300 -19.29 -14.90 -6.36
C LEU A 300 -19.59 -13.72 -5.43
N CYS A 301 -20.79 -13.15 -5.50
CA CYS A 301 -21.23 -12.04 -4.64
C CYS A 301 -21.11 -12.42 -3.16
N ARG A 302 -21.61 -13.60 -2.76
CA ARG A 302 -21.54 -14.06 -1.37
C ARG A 302 -20.10 -14.26 -0.88
N ARG A 303 -19.18 -14.62 -1.77
CA ARG A 303 -17.74 -14.73 -1.43
C ARG A 303 -17.05 -13.36 -1.42
N SER A 304 -17.39 -12.47 -2.34
CA SER A 304 -16.79 -11.13 -2.47
C SER A 304 -17.34 -10.11 -1.48
N SER A 305 -18.52 -10.35 -0.88
CA SER A 305 -19.05 -9.53 0.23
C SER A 305 -18.14 -9.53 1.46
N ARG A 306 -17.20 -10.47 1.57
CA ARG A 306 -16.14 -10.41 2.57
C ARG A 306 -14.93 -9.68 1.96
N ALA A 307 -14.79 -8.40 2.32
CA ALA A 307 -13.65 -7.60 1.88
C ALA A 307 -12.31 -8.27 2.23
N LEU A 308 -11.39 -8.26 1.27
CA LEU A 308 -10.05 -8.81 1.41
C LEU A 308 -9.22 -7.83 2.26
N SER A 309 -9.03 -8.18 3.54
CA SER A 309 -8.25 -7.39 4.48
C SER A 309 -6.91 -8.03 4.77
N LEU A 310 -5.84 -7.23 4.66
CA LEU A 310 -4.49 -7.66 5.03
C LEU A 310 -4.31 -7.48 6.54
N LYS A 311 -4.21 -8.59 7.27
CA LYS A 311 -3.93 -8.59 8.72
C LYS A 311 -2.44 -8.80 8.99
N VAL A 312 -1.86 -7.92 9.79
CA VAL A 312 -0.49 -8.01 10.33
C VAL A 312 -0.54 -8.61 11.72
N CYS A 313 0.30 -9.62 11.96
CA CYS A 313 0.40 -10.37 13.21
C CYS A 313 -0.92 -11.04 13.66
N GLY A 314 -1.92 -11.13 12.77
CA GLY A 314 -3.28 -11.60 13.09
C GLY A 314 -4.14 -10.59 13.87
N LEU A 315 -3.55 -9.49 14.36
CA LEU A 315 -4.20 -8.54 15.26
C LEU A 315 -4.63 -7.26 14.55
N TYR A 316 -3.75 -6.66 13.73
CA TYR A 316 -4.00 -5.35 13.13
C TYR A 316 -4.32 -5.47 11.65
N THR A 317 -5.48 -4.98 11.23
CA THR A 317 -5.84 -4.85 9.81
C THR A 317 -5.20 -3.61 9.23
N LEU A 318 -4.44 -3.72 8.12
CA LEU A 318 -3.90 -2.55 7.44
C LEU A 318 -5.02 -1.73 6.81
N SER A 319 -5.44 -0.69 7.53
CA SER A 319 -6.53 0.21 7.15
C SER A 319 -6.20 1.65 7.50
N ARG A 320 -6.96 2.59 6.92
CA ARG A 320 -6.86 4.00 7.31
C ARG A 320 -7.16 4.21 8.79
N GLU A 321 -8.04 3.39 9.37
CA GLU A 321 -8.36 3.43 10.80
C GLU A 321 -7.14 3.12 11.66
N THR A 322 -6.39 2.07 11.33
CA THR A 322 -5.15 1.75 12.08
C THR A 322 -4.09 2.84 11.96
N LEU A 323 -4.02 3.54 10.82
CA LEU A 323 -3.12 4.68 10.66
C LEU A 323 -3.49 5.81 11.63
N LEU A 324 -4.78 6.15 11.73
CA LEU A 324 -5.26 7.18 12.66
C LEU A 324 -5.01 6.79 14.12
N GLN A 325 -5.22 5.52 14.46
CA GLN A 325 -4.92 5.02 15.81
C GLN A 325 -3.42 5.15 16.15
N ILE A 326 -2.53 4.75 15.23
CA ILE A 326 -1.08 4.88 15.43
C ILE A 326 -0.67 6.35 15.58
N LEU A 327 -1.22 7.25 14.76
CA LEU A 327 -0.93 8.69 14.83
C LEU A 327 -1.42 9.29 16.15
N ASN A 328 -2.64 8.96 16.60
CA ASN A 328 -3.18 9.44 17.86
C ASN A 328 -2.35 8.97 19.05
N VAL A 329 -1.99 7.69 19.10
CA VAL A 329 -1.12 7.13 20.17
C VAL A 329 0.23 7.84 20.17
N SER A 330 0.85 8.04 19.00
CA SER A 330 2.14 8.71 18.88
C SER A 330 2.06 10.17 19.37
N TYR A 331 0.99 10.88 19.02
CA TYR A 331 0.74 12.25 19.48
C TYR A 331 0.52 12.34 20.99
N SER A 332 -0.29 11.42 21.56
CA SER A 332 -0.50 11.35 23.01
C SER A 332 0.80 11.05 23.77
N LEU A 333 1.63 10.13 23.27
CA LEU A 333 2.93 9.83 23.86
C LEU A 333 3.88 11.03 23.81
N PHE A 334 3.92 11.74 22.68
CA PHE A 334 4.72 12.96 22.55
C PHE A 334 4.27 14.03 23.56
N ASN A 335 2.97 14.29 23.66
CA ASN A 335 2.43 15.26 24.61
C ASN A 335 2.71 14.87 26.06
N PHE A 336 2.61 13.59 26.39
CA PHE A 336 2.92 13.08 27.73
C PHE A 336 4.38 13.35 28.09
N MET A 337 5.33 12.96 27.23
CA MET A 337 6.76 13.20 27.44
C MET A 337 7.08 14.69 27.57
N TYR A 338 6.46 15.52 26.71
CA TYR A 338 6.63 16.97 26.76
C TYR A 338 6.13 17.55 28.10
N GLN A 339 5.01 17.04 28.63
CA GLN A 339 4.49 17.49 29.92
C GLN A 339 5.34 17.01 31.11
N THR A 340 5.85 15.78 31.09
CA THR A 340 6.73 15.27 32.16
C THR A 340 8.02 16.06 32.24
N ASP A 341 8.59 16.41 31.09
CA ASP A 341 9.85 17.15 31.04
C ASP A 341 9.66 18.61 31.44
N LYS A 342 8.55 19.25 31.04
CA LYS A 342 8.18 20.57 31.55
C LYS A 342 7.98 20.59 33.06
N SER A 343 7.33 19.55 33.60
CA SER A 343 7.08 19.42 35.03
C SER A 343 8.36 19.16 35.83
N ALA A 344 9.33 18.45 35.26
CA ALA A 344 10.65 18.25 35.83
C ALA A 344 11.46 19.56 35.84
N ALA A 345 11.42 20.32 34.74
CA ALA A 345 12.07 21.62 34.64
C ALA A 345 11.50 22.68 35.60
N SER A 346 10.22 22.59 35.99
CA SER A 346 9.61 23.51 36.96
C SER A 346 9.85 23.15 38.44
N ARG A 347 10.41 21.97 38.73
CA ARG A 347 10.74 21.52 40.10
C ARG A 347 12.19 21.80 40.50
N HIS A 348 13.05 22.05 39.52
CA HIS A 348 14.39 22.60 39.69
C HIS A 348 14.33 24.13 39.63
#